data_AF-A0A7H4N6H7-F1
#
_entry.id   AF-A0A7H4N6H7-F1
#
_cell.length_a   1.000
_cell.length_b   1.000
_cell.length_c   1.000
_cell.angle_alpha   90.00
_cell.angle_beta   90.00
_cell.angle_gamma   90.00
#
_symmetry.space_group_name_H-M   'P 1'
#
loop_
_entity.id
_entity.type
_entity.pdbx_description
1 polymer ?
#
loop_
_entity_poly.entity_id
_entity_poly.type
_entity_poly.pdbx_seq_one_letter_code
_entity_poly.pdbx_strand_id
1 'polypeptide(L)'
;MTHVTNTLQLIERGAPVDLVFQSVAGTEAANSGFGINLALLQEAREAALSLNRGTLGNNVMYFETGQGSCLSANAHHGVDQQTCEARAYAVARHFEPLLVNTVVGFIGPEYLYDGKQIIRAGLEDHFCGKLMGLPIGCDVCYTNHAEADQDDMDTLLDAALRGRADLFDRRSGG
;
A
#
# COMPACT_ATOMS: atom_id res chain seq x y z
N MET A 1 -3.29 -5.69 11.07
CA MET A 1 -2.00 -5.73 10.36
C MET A 1 -0.93 -5.18 11.29
N THR A 2 0.28 -5.76 11.33
CA THR A 2 1.34 -5.35 12.28
C THR A 2 2.64 -5.06 11.54
N HIS A 3 3.54 -4.31 12.17
CA HIS A 3 4.86 -4.02 11.61
C HIS A 3 5.62 -5.31 11.28
N VAL A 4 6.40 -5.32 10.19
CA VAL A 4 7.11 -6.49 9.66
C VAL A 4 7.98 -7.21 10.70
N THR A 5 8.60 -6.46 11.63
CA THR A 5 9.42 -7.03 12.71
C THR A 5 8.61 -7.87 13.70
N ASN A 6 7.34 -7.53 13.96
CA ASN A 6 6.47 -8.36 14.79
C ASN A 6 6.10 -9.64 14.05
N THR A 7 5.91 -9.57 12.73
CA THR A 7 5.68 -10.76 11.90
C THR A 7 6.90 -11.69 11.93
N LEU A 8 8.12 -11.16 11.83
CA LEU A 8 9.35 -11.94 12.01
C LEU A 8 9.38 -12.65 13.37
N GLN A 9 9.11 -11.95 14.46
CA GLN A 9 9.04 -12.55 15.80
C GLN A 9 7.97 -13.65 15.91
N LEU A 10 6.85 -13.52 15.19
CA LEU A 10 5.81 -14.55 15.14
C LEU A 10 6.32 -15.80 14.41
N ILE A 11 6.98 -15.62 13.26
CA ILE A 11 7.58 -16.71 12.48
C ILE A 11 8.65 -17.43 13.31
N GLU A 12 9.53 -16.70 14.00
CA GLU A 12 10.55 -17.27 14.90
C GLU A 12 9.93 -18.12 16.02
N ARG A 13 8.75 -17.75 16.50
CA ARG A 13 8.00 -18.51 17.52
C ARG A 13 7.18 -19.66 16.94
N GLY A 14 7.32 -19.95 15.65
CA GLY A 14 6.61 -21.03 14.96
C GLY A 14 5.14 -20.72 14.66
N ALA A 15 4.72 -19.45 14.71
CA ALA A 15 3.36 -19.10 14.33
C ALA A 15 3.17 -19.27 12.82
N PRO A 16 1.99 -19.76 12.38
CA PRO A 16 1.69 -19.86 10.95
C PRO A 16 1.42 -18.46 10.38
N VAL A 17 2.28 -18.02 9.47
CA VAL A 17 2.13 -16.76 8.72
C VAL A 17 2.04 -17.09 7.24
N ASP A 18 0.92 -16.71 6.61
CA ASP A 18 0.73 -16.90 5.17
C ASP A 18 1.16 -15.67 4.36
N LEU A 19 0.90 -14.47 4.88
CA LEU A 19 1.30 -13.19 4.27
C LEU A 19 2.01 -12.28 5.26
N VAL A 20 3.08 -11.65 4.80
CA VAL A 20 3.82 -10.63 5.54
C VAL A 20 3.37 -9.26 5.06
N PHE A 21 2.77 -8.51 5.98
CA PHE A 21 2.37 -7.13 5.72
C PHE A 21 3.47 -6.13 6.04
N GLN A 22 3.57 -5.07 5.23
CA GLN A 22 4.28 -3.85 5.59
C GLN A 22 3.82 -2.64 4.75
N SER A 23 3.71 -1.47 5.36
CA SER A 23 3.58 -0.21 4.60
C SER A 23 4.93 0.21 4.01
N VAL A 24 4.95 0.63 2.75
CA VAL A 24 6.17 1.08 2.03
C VAL A 24 5.95 2.42 1.36
N ALA A 25 7.02 3.19 1.19
CA ALA A 25 7.02 4.51 0.57
C ALA A 25 8.08 4.63 -0.54
N GLY A 26 7.98 5.71 -1.32
CA GLY A 26 8.83 5.95 -2.50
C GLY A 26 10.25 6.45 -2.24
N THR A 27 10.61 6.74 -0.98
CA THR A 27 11.93 7.25 -0.61
C THR A 27 12.51 6.49 0.58
N GLU A 28 13.85 6.41 0.65
CA GLU A 28 14.55 5.77 1.76
C GLU A 28 14.25 6.45 3.10
N ALA A 29 14.20 7.78 3.11
CA ALA A 29 13.89 8.56 4.31
C ALA A 29 12.47 8.26 4.84
N ALA A 30 11.47 8.15 3.97
CA ALA A 30 10.11 7.78 4.37
C ALA A 30 10.04 6.34 4.89
N ASN A 31 10.69 5.38 4.21
CA ASN A 31 10.76 3.98 4.67
C ASN A 31 11.48 3.85 6.02
N SER A 32 12.56 4.62 6.23
CA SER A 32 13.25 4.69 7.52
C SER A 32 12.35 5.25 8.61
N GLY A 33 11.50 6.24 8.28
CA GLY A 33 10.46 6.76 9.17
C GLY A 33 9.41 5.71 9.56
N PHE A 34 9.14 4.74 8.69
CA PHE A 34 8.31 3.56 9.01
C PHE A 34 9.08 2.49 9.81
N GLY A 35 10.38 2.66 10.04
CA GLY A 35 11.21 1.67 10.75
C GLY A 35 11.67 0.51 9.86
N ILE A 36 11.70 0.69 8.54
CA ILE A 36 12.08 -0.35 7.59
C ILE A 36 13.18 0.07 6.62
N ASN A 37 13.85 -0.92 6.05
CA ASN A 37 14.68 -0.78 4.87
C ASN A 37 14.48 -2.01 3.96
N LEU A 38 15.06 -1.99 2.76
CA LEU A 38 14.87 -3.08 1.80
C LEU A 38 15.46 -4.41 2.28
N ALA A 39 16.52 -4.39 3.08
CA ALA A 39 17.13 -5.60 3.63
C ALA A 39 16.18 -6.30 4.63
N LEU A 40 15.49 -5.54 5.47
CA LEU A 40 14.50 -6.08 6.41
C LEU A 40 13.29 -6.67 5.67
N LEU A 41 12.85 -6.04 4.58
CA LEU A 41 11.78 -6.60 3.75
C LEU A 41 12.21 -7.92 3.09
N GLN A 42 13.47 -8.00 2.65
CA GLN A 42 14.04 -9.23 2.09
C GLN A 42 14.10 -10.35 3.14
N GLU A 43 14.59 -10.05 4.34
CA GLU A 43 14.63 -10.99 5.47
C GLU A 43 13.23 -11.53 5.78
N ALA A 44 12.22 -10.65 5.83
CA ALA A 44 10.85 -11.04 6.12
C ALA A 44 10.24 -11.92 5.01
N ARG A 45 10.54 -11.64 3.74
CA ARG A 45 10.14 -12.49 2.61
C ARG A 45 10.77 -13.88 2.73
N GLU A 46 12.06 -13.96 3.01
CA GLU A 46 12.79 -15.22 3.17
C GLU A 46 12.26 -16.03 4.37
N ALA A 47 11.99 -15.37 5.49
CA ALA A 47 11.41 -16.00 6.68
C ALA A 47 10.04 -16.61 6.37
N ALA A 48 9.15 -15.89 5.67
CA ALA A 48 7.85 -16.42 5.29
C ALA A 48 7.94 -17.58 4.29
N LEU A 49 8.84 -17.49 3.30
CA LEU A 49 9.10 -18.59 2.36
C LEU A 49 9.61 -19.85 3.06
N SER A 50 10.44 -19.70 4.10
CA SER A 50 10.98 -20.83 4.87
C SER A 50 9.89 -21.68 5.56
N LEU A 51 8.71 -21.11 5.79
CA LEU A 51 7.57 -21.85 6.33
C LEU A 51 6.96 -22.84 5.34
N ASN A 52 7.28 -22.74 4.04
CA ASN A 52 6.82 -23.63 2.96
C ASN A 52 5.29 -23.82 2.94
N ARG A 53 4.54 -22.73 3.12
CA ARG A 53 3.07 -22.76 3.24
C ARG A 53 2.32 -22.55 1.92
N GLY A 54 2.98 -22.02 0.90
CA GLY A 54 2.40 -21.79 -0.42
C GLY A 54 2.18 -23.08 -1.21
N THR A 55 0.95 -23.34 -1.65
CA THR A 55 0.62 -24.52 -2.49
C THR A 55 0.40 -24.18 -3.96
N LEU A 56 0.12 -22.91 -4.27
CA LEU A 56 -0.14 -22.42 -5.64
C LEU A 56 0.93 -21.45 -6.15
N GLY A 57 1.80 -20.95 -5.26
CA GLY A 57 2.83 -19.97 -5.57
C GLY A 57 3.59 -19.54 -4.33
N ASN A 58 4.56 -18.65 -4.52
CA ASN A 58 5.53 -18.19 -3.51
C ASN A 58 5.44 -16.68 -3.24
N ASN A 59 4.38 -16.02 -3.70
CA ASN A 59 4.14 -14.62 -3.43
C ASN A 59 3.59 -14.50 -2.00
N VAL A 60 4.44 -14.02 -1.07
CA VAL A 60 4.15 -14.02 0.38
C VAL A 60 4.04 -12.61 0.97
N MET A 61 4.25 -11.57 0.17
CA MET A 61 4.25 -10.19 0.65
C MET A 61 2.90 -9.51 0.36
N TYR A 62 2.45 -8.70 1.31
CA TYR A 62 1.38 -7.73 1.15
C TYR A 62 1.91 -6.33 1.50
N PHE A 63 1.89 -5.41 0.55
CA PHE A 63 2.26 -4.01 0.79
C PHE A 63 1.05 -3.08 0.77
N GLU A 64 1.09 -2.08 1.66
CA GLU A 64 0.26 -0.88 1.55
C GLU A 64 1.11 0.33 1.18
N THR A 65 0.57 1.15 0.30
CA THR A 65 1.14 2.42 -0.16
C THR A 65 0.08 3.51 -0.07
N GLY A 66 0.38 4.72 -0.55
CA GLY A 66 -0.59 5.80 -0.57
C GLY A 66 0.07 7.15 -0.78
N GLN A 67 -0.55 7.95 -1.64
CA GLN A 67 -0.16 9.34 -1.85
C GLN A 67 -0.18 10.12 -0.53
N GLY A 68 0.84 10.96 -0.34
CA GLY A 68 1.02 11.79 0.85
C GLY A 68 1.96 11.22 1.90
N SER A 69 2.26 9.92 1.85
CA SER A 69 3.21 9.26 2.77
C SER A 69 4.58 9.96 2.83
N CYS A 70 5.22 10.18 1.68
CA CYS A 70 6.51 10.89 1.60
C CYS A 70 6.41 12.37 1.99
N LEU A 71 5.28 13.03 1.72
CA LEU A 71 5.08 14.45 2.06
C LEU A 71 4.90 14.62 3.57
N SER A 72 4.06 13.78 4.19
CA SER A 72 3.82 13.73 5.64
C SER A 72 5.11 13.48 6.42
N ALA A 73 5.99 12.62 5.91
CA ALA A 73 7.30 12.36 6.49
C ALA A 73 8.36 13.44 6.22
N ASN A 74 8.02 14.53 5.52
CA ASN A 74 8.97 15.53 5.00
C ASN A 74 10.17 14.90 4.25
N ALA A 75 9.88 13.83 3.50
CA ALA A 75 10.84 12.95 2.86
C ALA A 75 10.62 12.84 1.34
N HIS A 76 9.87 13.79 0.77
CA HIS A 76 9.54 13.82 -0.66
C HIS A 76 10.58 14.57 -1.51
N HIS A 77 11.51 15.33 -0.90
CA HIS A 77 12.61 16.01 -1.59
C HIS A 77 12.18 16.92 -2.77
N GLY A 78 11.03 17.59 -2.63
CA GLY A 78 10.47 18.46 -3.68
C GLY A 78 9.76 17.72 -4.81
N VAL A 79 9.65 16.39 -4.74
CA VAL A 79 8.90 15.55 -5.68
C VAL A 79 7.42 15.54 -5.32
N ASP A 80 6.55 15.46 -6.32
CA ASP A 80 5.11 15.38 -6.15
C ASP A 80 4.65 14.01 -5.57
N GLN A 81 3.42 13.97 -5.07
CA GLN A 81 2.86 12.78 -4.41
C GLN A 81 2.75 11.58 -5.36
N GLN A 82 2.29 11.78 -6.60
CA GLN A 82 2.11 10.71 -7.57
C GLN A 82 3.44 10.07 -7.97
N THR A 83 4.48 10.88 -8.21
CA THR A 83 5.81 10.35 -8.53
C THR A 83 6.41 9.58 -7.36
N CYS A 84 6.18 10.02 -6.12
CA CYS A 84 6.58 9.27 -4.92
C CYS A 84 5.83 7.94 -4.82
N GLU A 85 4.54 7.93 -5.08
CA GLU A 85 3.71 6.74 -5.03
C GLU A 85 4.10 5.71 -6.10
N ALA A 86 4.36 6.16 -7.33
CA ALA A 86 4.90 5.30 -8.38
C ALA A 86 6.25 4.65 -8.01
N ARG A 87 7.08 5.34 -7.22
CA ARG A 87 8.32 4.77 -6.67
C ARG A 87 8.06 3.72 -5.58
N ALA A 88 7.01 3.90 -4.76
CA ALA A 88 6.60 2.89 -3.78
C ALA A 88 6.20 1.58 -4.49
N TYR A 89 5.53 1.68 -5.65
CA TYR A 89 5.26 0.51 -6.50
C TYR A 89 6.53 -0.18 -7.01
N ALA A 90 7.57 0.58 -7.34
CA ALA A 90 8.85 -0.01 -7.72
C ALA A 90 9.51 -0.78 -6.56
N VAL A 91 9.40 -0.27 -5.32
CA VAL A 91 9.82 -0.98 -4.11
C VAL A 91 9.01 -2.27 -3.95
N ALA A 92 7.69 -2.19 -4.01
CA ALA A 92 6.82 -3.35 -3.88
C ALA A 92 7.14 -4.42 -4.92
N ARG A 93 7.28 -4.03 -6.19
CA ARG A 93 7.57 -4.94 -7.32
C ARG A 93 8.82 -5.79 -7.10
N HIS A 94 9.85 -5.23 -6.46
CA HIS A 94 11.09 -5.95 -6.19
C HIS A 94 10.89 -7.23 -5.38
N PHE A 95 9.86 -7.28 -4.51
CA PHE A 95 9.62 -8.39 -3.60
C PHE A 95 8.53 -9.37 -4.08
N GLU A 96 8.06 -9.24 -5.33
CA GLU A 96 7.07 -10.12 -5.94
C GLU A 96 5.84 -10.36 -5.04
N PRO A 97 5.10 -9.30 -4.66
CA PRO A 97 4.03 -9.40 -3.69
C PRO A 97 2.85 -10.20 -4.24
N LEU A 98 2.07 -10.78 -3.32
CA LEU A 98 0.76 -11.33 -3.68
C LEU A 98 -0.27 -10.20 -3.83
N LEU A 99 -0.12 -9.16 -3.03
CA LEU A 99 -1.06 -8.05 -2.94
C LEU A 99 -0.33 -6.73 -2.72
N VAL A 100 -0.77 -5.69 -3.42
CA VAL A 100 -0.44 -4.30 -3.12
C VAL A 100 -1.74 -3.52 -3.06
N ASN A 101 -1.98 -2.77 -2.00
CA ASN A 101 -3.11 -1.83 -1.96
C ASN A 101 -2.57 -0.41 -1.82
N THR A 102 -2.98 0.49 -2.71
CA THR A 102 -2.95 1.90 -2.34
C THR A 102 -4.04 2.16 -1.30
N VAL A 103 -3.76 2.99 -0.31
CA VAL A 103 -4.75 3.47 0.66
C VAL A 103 -4.99 4.95 0.40
N VAL A 104 -6.12 5.25 -0.24
CA VAL A 104 -6.42 6.60 -0.73
C VAL A 104 -7.36 7.30 0.24
N GLY A 105 -7.09 8.58 0.53
CA GLY A 105 -7.91 9.42 1.40
C GLY A 105 -7.74 9.18 2.91
N PHE A 106 -6.81 8.32 3.32
CA PHE A 106 -6.58 7.96 4.73
C PHE A 106 -5.88 9.04 5.57
N ILE A 107 -4.96 9.81 4.96
CA ILE A 107 -4.06 10.68 5.73
C ILE A 107 -4.76 11.96 6.18
N GLY A 108 -5.46 12.64 5.26
CA GLY A 108 -6.15 13.89 5.57
C GLY A 108 -6.31 14.84 4.37
N PRO A 109 -7.13 15.90 4.53
CA PRO A 109 -7.42 16.88 3.48
C PRO A 109 -6.21 17.72 3.03
N GLU A 110 -5.12 17.72 3.81
CA GLU A 110 -3.88 18.42 3.46
C GLU A 110 -3.16 17.75 2.27
N TYR A 111 -3.50 16.50 1.98
CA TYR A 111 -2.90 15.68 0.92
C TYR A 111 -3.87 15.46 -0.24
N LEU A 112 -5.13 15.15 0.08
CA LEU A 112 -6.25 14.97 -0.85
C LEU A 112 -7.50 15.59 -0.22
N TYR A 113 -7.87 16.78 -0.69
CA TYR A 113 -8.85 17.65 -0.02
C TYR A 113 -10.31 17.18 -0.14
N ASP A 114 -10.72 16.83 -1.35
CA ASP A 114 -12.11 16.51 -1.69
C ASP A 114 -12.26 15.14 -2.37
N GLY A 115 -13.51 14.69 -2.53
CA GLY A 115 -13.83 13.45 -3.22
C GLY A 115 -13.25 13.36 -4.63
N LYS A 116 -13.16 14.49 -5.35
CA LYS A 116 -12.57 14.52 -6.71
C LYS A 116 -11.08 14.21 -6.69
N GLN A 117 -10.34 14.75 -5.74
CA GLN A 117 -8.92 14.46 -5.57
C GLN A 117 -8.70 13.01 -5.15
N ILE A 118 -9.53 12.48 -4.25
CA ILE A 118 -9.47 11.07 -3.82
C ILE A 118 -9.74 10.13 -5.01
N ILE A 119 -10.82 10.36 -5.77
CA ILE A 119 -11.14 9.56 -6.96
C ILE A 119 -10.00 9.63 -7.98
N ARG A 120 -9.45 10.83 -8.22
CA ARG A 120 -8.33 11.02 -9.14
C ARG A 120 -7.11 10.21 -8.71
N ALA A 121 -6.69 10.35 -7.45
CA ALA A 121 -5.54 9.66 -6.89
C ALA A 121 -5.69 8.14 -6.98
N GLY A 122 -6.85 7.59 -6.58
CA GLY A 122 -7.06 6.15 -6.65
C GLY A 122 -7.02 5.58 -8.07
N LEU A 123 -7.49 6.33 -9.07
CA LEU A 123 -7.37 5.94 -10.48
C LEU A 123 -5.94 6.03 -11.01
N GLU A 124 -5.17 7.05 -10.61
CA GLU A 124 -3.75 7.19 -10.95
C GLU A 124 -2.92 6.06 -10.36
N ASP A 125 -3.13 5.79 -9.08
CA ASP A 125 -2.47 4.74 -8.31
C ASP A 125 -2.70 3.36 -8.91
N HIS A 126 -3.98 3.02 -9.13
CA HIS A 126 -4.36 1.76 -9.77
C HIS A 126 -3.75 1.61 -11.18
N PHE A 127 -3.80 2.67 -12.00
CA PHE A 127 -3.19 2.65 -13.33
C PHE A 127 -1.67 2.41 -13.26
N CYS A 128 -0.95 3.16 -12.40
CA CYS A 128 0.49 3.04 -12.25
C CYS A 128 0.89 1.66 -11.72
N GLY A 129 0.18 1.11 -10.72
CA GLY A 129 0.45 -0.23 -10.22
C GLY A 129 0.25 -1.31 -11.30
N LYS A 130 -0.84 -1.24 -12.08
CA LYS A 130 -1.08 -2.14 -13.21
C LYS A 130 -0.01 -2.02 -14.29
N LEU A 131 0.38 -0.80 -14.65
CA LEU A 131 1.45 -0.54 -15.61
C LEU A 131 2.78 -1.14 -15.14
N MET A 132 3.02 -1.14 -13.83
CA MET A 132 4.18 -1.76 -13.18
C MET A 132 4.05 -3.28 -13.00
N GLY A 133 2.94 -3.88 -13.41
CA GLY A 133 2.70 -5.33 -13.35
C GLY A 133 2.42 -5.86 -11.94
N LEU A 134 1.96 -4.99 -11.02
CA LEU A 134 1.62 -5.39 -9.66
C LEU A 134 0.18 -5.94 -9.56
N PRO A 135 -0.06 -6.89 -8.62
CA PRO A 135 -1.41 -7.28 -8.22
C PRO A 135 -2.01 -6.18 -7.33
N ILE A 136 -2.43 -5.07 -7.94
CA ILE A 136 -2.82 -3.86 -7.24
C ILE A 136 -4.33 -3.80 -7.00
N GLY A 137 -4.69 -3.56 -5.75
CA GLY A 137 -6.01 -3.17 -5.30
C GLY A 137 -6.04 -1.72 -4.80
N CYS A 138 -7.20 -1.30 -4.30
CA CYS A 138 -7.42 0.03 -3.77
C CYS A 138 -8.24 -0.07 -2.49
N ASP A 139 -7.69 0.42 -1.39
CA ASP A 139 -8.43 0.67 -0.16
C ASP A 139 -8.98 2.10 -0.20
N VAL A 140 -10.30 2.18 -0.19
CA VAL A 140 -11.03 3.43 -0.45
C VAL A 140 -11.56 3.94 0.88
N CYS A 141 -11.03 5.07 1.33
CA CYS A 141 -11.45 5.71 2.56
C CYS A 141 -11.36 7.24 2.46
N TYR A 142 -11.93 7.92 3.45
CA TYR A 142 -11.82 9.36 3.61
C TYR A 142 -11.82 9.67 5.11
N THR A 143 -11.20 10.79 5.48
CA THR A 143 -11.30 11.31 6.85
C THR A 143 -12.56 12.16 6.99
N ASN A 144 -13.12 12.24 8.20
CA ASN A 144 -14.29 13.09 8.51
C ASN A 144 -14.06 14.60 8.27
N HIS A 145 -12.83 15.02 8.00
CA HIS A 145 -12.44 16.40 7.73
C HIS A 145 -12.13 16.67 6.24
N ALA A 146 -12.17 15.65 5.39
CA ALA A 146 -12.13 15.82 3.95
C ALA A 146 -13.50 16.25 3.41
N GLU A 147 -13.52 17.04 2.34
CA GLU A 147 -14.75 17.34 1.58
C GLU A 147 -15.11 16.15 0.68
N ALA A 148 -15.42 15.03 1.30
CA ALA A 148 -15.77 13.78 0.64
C ALA A 148 -16.87 13.06 1.41
N ASP A 149 -17.65 12.26 0.70
CA ASP A 149 -18.68 11.42 1.31
C ASP A 149 -18.65 9.97 0.78
N GLN A 150 -19.64 9.18 1.18
CA GLN A 150 -19.73 7.78 0.80
C GLN A 150 -20.02 7.59 -0.70
N ASP A 151 -20.68 8.54 -1.36
CA ASP A 151 -20.98 8.46 -2.78
C ASP A 151 -19.70 8.63 -3.61
N ASP A 152 -18.75 9.45 -3.14
CA ASP A 152 -17.41 9.55 -3.73
C ASP A 152 -16.65 8.21 -3.65
N MET A 153 -16.72 7.54 -2.50
CA MET A 153 -16.06 6.25 -2.29
C MET A 153 -16.67 5.16 -3.18
N ASP A 154 -18.00 5.14 -3.31
CA ASP A 154 -18.71 4.21 -4.19
C ASP A 154 -18.38 4.48 -5.67
N THR A 155 -18.22 5.75 -6.05
CA THR A 155 -17.78 6.16 -7.39
C THR A 155 -16.37 5.64 -7.71
N LEU A 156 -15.42 5.80 -6.78
CA LEU A 156 -14.07 5.27 -6.96
C LEU A 156 -14.07 3.74 -7.07
N LEU A 157 -14.84 3.05 -6.22
CA LEU A 157 -14.94 1.60 -6.27
C LEU A 157 -15.46 1.10 -7.63
N ASP A 158 -16.57 1.65 -8.14
CA ASP A 158 -17.11 1.25 -9.43
C ASP A 158 -16.10 1.48 -10.56
N ALA A 159 -15.42 2.63 -10.55
CA ALA A 159 -14.41 2.95 -11.56
C ALA A 159 -13.21 2.00 -11.50
N ALA A 160 -12.72 1.67 -10.32
CA ALA A 160 -11.60 0.76 -10.14
C ALA A 160 -11.98 -0.71 -10.47
N LEU A 161 -13.20 -1.14 -10.18
CA LEU A 161 -13.72 -2.46 -10.59
C LEU A 161 -13.75 -2.59 -12.12
N ARG A 162 -14.21 -1.55 -12.82
CA ARG A 162 -14.15 -1.49 -14.29
C ARG A 162 -12.71 -1.48 -14.82
N GLY A 163 -11.78 -0.95 -14.03
CA GLY A 163 -10.34 -1.01 -14.25
C GLY A 163 -9.70 -2.39 -14.02
N ARG A 164 -10.44 -3.35 -13.46
CA ARG A 164 -9.96 -4.69 -13.04
C ARG A 164 -8.92 -4.65 -11.92
N ALA A 165 -9.15 -3.88 -10.85
CA ALA A 165 -8.32 -3.99 -9.65
C ALA A 165 -8.43 -5.40 -9.04
N ASP A 166 -7.34 -5.86 -8.42
CA ASP A 166 -7.19 -7.26 -8.00
C ASP A 166 -7.80 -7.56 -6.62
N LEU A 167 -7.96 -6.54 -5.77
CA LEU A 167 -8.64 -6.64 -4.47
C LEU A 167 -9.19 -5.27 -4.04
N PHE A 168 -10.27 -5.27 -3.26
CA PHE A 168 -10.83 -4.07 -2.64
C PHE A 168 -11.09 -4.31 -1.17
N ASP A 169 -10.78 -3.30 -0.36
CA ASP A 169 -11.23 -3.19 1.02
C ASP A 169 -11.92 -1.84 1.21
N ARG A 170 -13.02 -1.85 1.96
CA ARG A 170 -13.76 -0.64 2.35
C ARG A 170 -13.51 -0.43 3.84
N ARG A 171 -12.63 0.49 4.19
CA ARG A 171 -12.51 0.93 5.59
C ARG A 171 -13.47 2.06 5.86
N SER A 172 -14.36 1.87 6.84
CA SER A 172 -15.10 2.99 7.45
C SER A 172 -14.09 3.93 8.10
N GLY A 173 -14.01 5.18 7.62
CA GLY A 173 -13.17 6.22 8.19
C GLY A 173 -13.48 6.44 9.67
N GLY A 174 -12.43 6.64 10.47
CA GLY A 174 -12.53 7.02 11.89
C GLY A 174 -12.92 8.47 12.08
#